data_AF-A0A3R8V1J6-F1
#
_entry.id   AF-A0A3R8V1J6-F1
#
_cell.length_a   1.000
_cell.length_b   1.000
_cell.length_c   1.000
_cell.angle_alpha   90.00
_cell.angle_beta   90.00
_cell.angle_gamma   90.00
#
_symmetry.space_group_name_H-M   'P 1'
#
loop_
_entity.id
_entity.type
_entity.pdbx_description
1 polymer ?
#
loop_
_entity_poly.entity_id
_entity_poly.type
_entity_poly.pdbx_seq_one_letter_code
_entity_poly.pdbx_strand_id
1 'polypeptide(L)' 'MKRFAIAVTCSLMACGALAAPKSCEELKDEIEAKIQANNVTSYTLEIVTNEEVQDPNMVVGTCENGTKKIIYQRNDR' A
#
# COMPACT_ATOMS: atom_id res chain seq x y z
N MET A 1 26.67 -11.15 -32.60
CA MET A 1 27.69 -10.42 -31.80
C MET A 1 27.25 -8.97 -31.63
N LYS A 2 27.17 -8.49 -30.37
CA LYS A 2 27.25 -7.09 -29.88
C LYS A 2 26.39 -6.07 -30.66
N ARG A 3 25.32 -5.53 -30.08
CA ARG A 3 25.25 -4.34 -29.19
C ARG A 3 23.74 -4.19 -28.94
N PHE A 4 23.24 -4.11 -27.73
CA PHE A 4 22.95 -2.84 -27.05
C PHE A 4 22.91 -3.12 -25.55
N ALA A 5 24.04 -2.86 -24.89
CA ALA A 5 24.06 -2.70 -23.45
C ALA A 5 23.44 -1.33 -23.14
N ILE A 6 22.12 -1.28 -22.96
CA ILE A 6 21.47 -0.11 -22.37
C ILE A 6 21.60 -0.30 -20.87
N ALA A 7 22.69 0.26 -20.34
CA ALA A 7 22.87 0.51 -18.92
C ALA A 7 21.77 1.50 -18.49
N VAL A 8 20.66 0.98 -17.96
CA VAL A 8 19.72 1.78 -17.18
C VAL A 8 20.37 2.01 -15.83
N THR A 9 21.14 3.09 -15.76
CA THR A 9 21.65 3.67 -14.51
C THR A 9 20.45 3.92 -13.60
N CYS A 10 20.47 3.22 -12.46
CA CYS A 10 19.51 3.24 -11.39
C CYS A 10 19.45 4.65 -10.78
N SER A 11 18.61 5.51 -11.36
CA SER A 11 18.23 6.77 -10.74
C SER A 11 17.32 6.50 -9.54
N LEU A 12 17.38 7.44 -8.59
CA LEU A 12 16.51 7.64 -7.43
C LEU A 12 17.04 7.02 -6.12
N MET A 13 18.09 7.66 -5.62
CA MET A 13 17.97 8.47 -4.40
C MET A 13 16.91 7.96 -3.40
N ALA A 14 17.25 6.91 -2.65
CA ALA A 14 16.49 6.53 -1.47
C ALA A 14 16.80 7.51 -0.33
N CYS A 15 16.28 8.73 -0.44
CA CYS A 15 16.13 9.62 0.70
C CYS A 15 14.85 9.19 1.45
N GLY A 16 14.92 8.03 2.11
CA GLY A 16 13.89 7.56 3.03
C GLY A 16 14.19 8.10 4.42
N ALA A 17 13.73 9.32 4.64
CA ALA A 17 13.84 10.05 5.89
C ALA A 17 13.33 9.24 7.10
N LEU A 18 14.07 9.37 8.20
CA LEU A 18 13.60 9.64 9.56
C LEU A 18 12.44 8.80 10.12
N ALA A 19 12.79 8.06 11.16
CA ALA A 19 11.97 7.56 12.26
C ALA A 19 10.65 8.33 12.51
N ALA A 20 9.56 7.69 12.13
CA ALA A 20 8.30 7.60 12.87
C ALA A 20 7.70 6.22 12.48
N PRO A 21 7.01 5.50 13.37
CA PRO A 21 6.24 4.34 12.93
C PRO A 21 5.30 4.83 11.83
N LYS A 22 5.47 4.33 10.59
CA LYS A 22 4.63 4.68 9.43
C LYS A 22 3.18 4.78 9.90
N SER A 23 2.61 5.97 9.81
CA SER A 23 1.23 6.19 10.24
C SER A 23 0.32 5.32 9.37
N CYS A 24 -0.79 4.83 9.91
CA CYS A 24 -1.77 4.07 9.12
C CYS A 24 -2.18 4.81 7.83
N GLU A 25 -2.15 6.15 7.86
CA GLU A 25 -2.41 7.03 6.73
C GLU A 25 -1.39 6.88 5.59
N GLU A 26 -0.08 6.88 5.87
CA GLU A 26 0.94 6.70 4.83
C GLU A 26 0.83 5.32 4.16
N LEU A 27 0.62 4.26 4.96
CA LEU A 27 0.41 2.92 4.42
C LEU A 27 -0.87 2.85 3.58
N LYS A 28 -1.93 3.55 4.00
CA LYS A 28 -3.17 3.65 3.24
C LYS A 28 -2.93 4.33 1.90
N ASP A 29 -2.17 5.42 1.85
CA ASP A 29 -1.85 6.15 0.62
C ASP A 29 -1.00 5.30 -0.35
N GLU A 30 -0.01 4.57 0.17
CA GLU A 30 0.79 3.63 -0.63
C GLU A 30 -0.09 2.51 -1.23
N ILE A 31 -1.01 1.95 -0.44
CA ILE A 31 -1.97 0.95 -0.89
C ILE A 31 -2.92 1.55 -1.93
N GLU A 32 -3.39 2.77 -1.71
CA GLU A 32 -4.28 3.50 -2.62
C GLU A 32 -3.64 3.68 -4.00
N ALA A 33 -2.39 4.17 -4.03
CA ALA A 33 -1.63 4.33 -5.26
C ALA A 33 -1.47 3.00 -6.02
N LYS A 34 -1.22 1.90 -5.29
CA LYS A 34 -1.16 0.56 -5.90
C LYS A 34 -2.51 0.12 -6.46
N ILE A 35 -3.61 0.37 -5.76
CA ILE A 35 -4.95 0.00 -6.22
C ILE A 35 -5.33 0.79 -7.48
N GLN A 36 -5.06 2.10 -7.50
CA GLN A 36 -5.26 2.94 -8.70
C GLN A 36 -4.39 2.50 -9.87
N ALA A 37 -3.14 2.11 -9.63
CA ALA A 37 -2.26 1.55 -10.66
C ALA A 37 -2.80 0.24 -11.26
N ASN A 38 -3.64 -0.50 -10.51
CA ASN A 38 -4.36 -1.68 -11.00
C ASN A 38 -5.70 -1.35 -11.69
N ASN A 39 -5.99 -0.07 -11.98
CA ASN A 39 -7.23 0.40 -12.60
C ASN A 39 -8.50 0.07 -11.81
N VAL A 40 -8.39 -0.11 -10.49
CA VAL A 40 -9.55 -0.24 -9.63
C VAL A 40 -10.00 1.18 -9.25
N THR A 41 -11.21 1.56 -9.67
CA THR A 41 -11.76 2.91 -9.46
C THR A 41 -12.84 2.98 -8.38
N SER A 42 -13.43 1.84 -8.00
CA SER A 42 -14.50 1.77 -7.00
C SER A 42 -14.06 0.90 -5.84
N TYR A 43 -13.46 1.54 -4.83
CA TYR A 43 -13.03 0.87 -3.61
C TYR A 43 -13.04 1.83 -2.42
N THR A 44 -12.99 1.26 -1.22
CA THR A 44 -12.93 1.97 0.05
C THR A 44 -11.86 1.30 0.91
N LEU A 45 -10.96 2.12 1.45
CA LEU A 45 -9.94 1.72 2.41
C LEU A 45 -10.32 2.25 3.78
N GLU A 46 -10.46 1.37 4.75
CA GLU A 46 -10.85 1.71 6.11
C GLU A 46 -9.84 1.15 7.12
N ILE A 47 -9.53 1.94 8.14
CA ILE A 47 -8.62 1.54 9.20
C ILE A 47 -9.48 1.06 10.37
N VAL A 48 -9.44 -0.24 10.63
CA VAL A 48 -10.23 -0.92 11.65
C VAL A 48 -9.33 -1.57 12.68
N THR A 49 -9.82 -1.82 13.88
CA THR A 49 -9.11 -2.64 14.87
C THR A 49 -9.21 -4.13 14.53
N ASN A 50 -8.40 -4.98 15.17
CA ASN A 50 -8.44 -6.43 14.93
C ASN A 50 -9.83 -7.06 15.16
N GLU A 51 -10.62 -6.49 16.07
CA GLU A 51 -11.95 -6.99 16.44
C GLU A 51 -13.01 -6.65 15.39
N GLU A 52 -12.81 -5.58 14.64
CA GLU A 52 -13.71 -5.07 13.60
C GLU A 52 -13.44 -5.71 12.23
N VAL A 53 -12.37 -6.51 12.10
CA VAL A 53 -12.04 -7.24 10.88
C VAL A 53 -13.03 -8.40 10.74
N GLN A 54 -14.04 -8.20 9.90
CA GLN A 54 -15.03 -9.24 9.60
C GLN A 54 -14.42 -10.37 8.77
N ASP A 55 -13.58 -10.02 7.79
CA ASP A 55 -12.93 -10.97 6.91
C ASP A 55 -11.42 -10.72 6.82
N PRO A 56 -10.57 -11.72 7.15
CA PRO A 56 -9.12 -11.58 7.04
C PRO A 56 -8.66 -11.41 5.58
N ASN A 57 -9.46 -11.84 4.60
CA ASN A 57 -9.16 -11.68 3.18
C ASN A 57 -9.27 -10.22 2.69
N MET A 58 -9.97 -9.37 3.43
CA MET A 58 -10.10 -7.95 3.09
C MET A 58 -8.91 -7.13 3.62
N VAL A 59 -8.08 -7.71 4.48
CA VAL A 59 -6.94 -7.01 5.08
C VAL A 59 -5.83 -6.86 4.03
N VAL A 60 -5.56 -5.61 3.66
CA VAL A 60 -4.50 -5.26 2.71
C VAL A 60 -3.25 -4.70 3.39
N GLY A 61 -3.35 -4.37 4.68
CA GLY A 61 -2.21 -3.91 5.48
C GLY A 61 -2.49 -3.93 6.97
N THR A 62 -1.43 -3.85 7.76
CA THR A 62 -1.50 -3.73 9.23
C THR A 62 -0.60 -2.59 9.67
N CYS A 63 -1.08 -1.74 10.57
CA CYS A 63 -0.40 -0.55 11.06
C CYS A 63 -0.47 -0.47 12.60
N GLU A 64 0.20 0.52 13.20
CA GLU A 64 0.30 0.67 14.66
C GLU A 64 0.79 -0.61 15.38
N ASN A 65 1.88 -1.19 14.89
CA ASN A 65 2.44 -2.45 15.41
C ASN A 65 1.47 -3.65 15.39
N GLY A 66 0.48 -3.63 14.49
CA GLY A 66 -0.49 -4.72 14.33
C GLY A 66 -1.77 -4.53 15.15
N THR A 67 -1.91 -3.40 15.87
CA THR A 67 -3.13 -3.05 16.63
C THR A 67 -4.30 -2.69 15.71
N LYS A 68 -3.98 -2.08 14.55
CA LYS A 68 -4.95 -1.70 13.52
C LYS A 68 -4.65 -2.41 12.20
N LYS A 69 -5.70 -2.65 11.42
CA LYS A 69 -5.66 -3.24 10.09
C LYS A 69 -6.32 -2.29 9.10
N ILE A 70 -5.82 -2.31 7.87
CA ILE A 70 -6.41 -1.58 6.74
C ILE A 70 -7.18 -2.61 5.94
N ILE A 71 -8.50 -2.46 5.90
CA ILE A 71 -9.38 -3.30 5.09
C ILE A 71 -9.70 -2.64 3.77
N TYR A 72 -9.81 -3.46 2.74
CA TYR A 72 -10.20 -3.09 1.40
C TYR A 72 -11.60 -3.62 1.12
N GLN A 73 -12.51 -2.69 0.84
CA GLN A 73 -13.86 -2.94 0.39
C GLN A 73 -13.96 -2.51 -1.06
N ARG A 74 -14.11 -3.46 -1.97
CA ARG A 74 -14.35 -3.13 -3.37
C ARG A 74 -15.84 -2.81 -3.53
N ASN A 75 -16.12 -1.68 -4.18
CA ASN A 75 -17.47 -1.19 -4.45
C ASN A 75 -17.89 -1.55 -5.89
N ASP A 76 -17.48 -2.73 -6.34
CA ASP A 76 -17.93 -3.35 -7.59
C ASP A 76 -19.41 -3.69 -7.48
N ARG A 77 -20.26 -2.76 -7.93
CA ARG A 77 -21.65 -3.05 -8.28
C ARG A 77 -21.74 -3.73 -9.63
#